data_AF-A0A963Q069-F1
#
_entry.id   AF-A0A963Q069-F1
#
_cell.length_a   1.000
_cell.length_b   1.000
_cell.length_c   1.000
_cell.angle_alpha   90.00
_cell.angle_beta   90.00
_cell.angle_gamma   90.00
#
_symmetry.space_group_name_H-M   'P 1'
#
loop_
_entity.id
_entity.type
_entity.pdbx_description
1 polymer ?
#
loop_
_entity_poly.entity_id
_entity_poly.type
_entity_poly.pdbx_seq_one_letter_code
_entity_poly.pdbx_strand_id
1 'polypeptide(L)'
;MKPSRCALAAATLCLAAGAAHAQSSVTLTGLADMYVGSMRMAGDATRKNTVGSGGMTTSWFGVKGIEDIGGGNKVGFNFTSFMRMGNGDYGRFNGDTFWSRDANITFGGNFGTIVIGRWMAPN
;
A
#
# COMPACT_ATOMS: atom_id res chain seq x y z
N MET A 1 -9.64 -55.11 2.62
CA MET A 1 -10.28 -54.30 1.55
C MET A 1 -9.21 -53.37 1.00
N LYS A 2 -8.84 -53.49 -0.29
CA LYS A 2 -7.73 -52.71 -0.86
C LYS A 2 -8.28 -51.34 -1.29
N PRO A 3 -7.79 -50.21 -0.74
CA PRO A 3 -8.35 -48.91 -1.08
C PRO A 3 -8.20 -48.67 -2.59
N SER A 4 -9.29 -48.22 -3.22
CA SER A 4 -9.33 -47.90 -4.65
C SER A 4 -8.26 -46.86 -4.97
N ARG A 5 -7.42 -47.14 -5.97
CA ARG A 5 -6.33 -46.25 -6.40
C ARG A 5 -6.86 -44.86 -6.79
N CYS A 6 -8.12 -44.77 -7.22
CA CYS A 6 -8.79 -43.50 -7.55
C CYS A 6 -9.10 -42.65 -6.29
N ALA A 7 -9.43 -43.27 -5.16
CA ALA A 7 -9.70 -42.54 -3.92
C ALA A 7 -8.42 -41.94 -3.33
N LEU A 8 -7.29 -42.62 -3.48
CA LEU A 8 -5.99 -42.12 -3.03
C LEU A 8 -5.49 -40.95 -3.90
N ALA A 9 -5.72 -41.00 -5.21
CA ALA A 9 -5.38 -39.90 -6.13
C ALA A 9 -6.23 -38.65 -5.92
N ALA A 10 -7.52 -38.81 -5.60
CA ALA A 10 -8.40 -37.68 -5.28
C ALA A 10 -7.99 -37.00 -3.96
N ALA A 11 -7.62 -37.78 -2.94
CA ALA A 11 -7.15 -37.26 -1.66
C ALA A 11 -5.83 -36.47 -1.80
N THR A 12 -4.90 -36.93 -2.64
CA THR A 12 -3.64 -36.21 -2.88
C THR A 12 -3.83 -34.92 -3.69
N LEU A 13 -4.78 -34.86 -4.63
CA LEU A 13 -5.12 -33.60 -5.32
C LEU A 13 -5.78 -32.57 -4.39
N CYS A 14 -6.68 -33.01 -3.49
CA CYS A 14 -7.29 -32.11 -2.50
C CYS A 14 -6.27 -31.57 -1.49
N LEU A 15 -5.26 -32.35 -1.12
CA LEU A 15 -4.14 -31.90 -0.28
C LEU A 15 -3.19 -30.96 -1.04
N ALA A 16 -3.01 -31.16 -2.34
CA ALA A 16 -2.21 -30.26 -3.18
C ALA A 16 -2.89 -28.91 -3.46
N ALA A 17 -4.22 -28.85 -3.47
CA ALA A 17 -4.98 -27.60 -3.64
C ALA A 17 -4.77 -26.61 -2.47
N GLY A 18 -4.36 -27.08 -1.30
CA GLY A 18 -4.01 -26.24 -0.14
C GLY A 18 -2.57 -25.74 -0.12
N ALA A 19 -1.71 -26.17 -1.06
CA ALA A 19 -0.27 -25.94 -1.02
C ALA A 19 0.25 -24.95 -2.07
N ALA A 20 -0.63 -24.27 -2.80
CA ALA A 20 -0.25 -23.08 -3.57
C ALA A 20 -0.07 -21.89 -2.61
N HIS A 21 0.88 -21.99 -1.68
CA HIS A 21 1.43 -20.83 -0.98
C HIS A 21 2.33 -20.09 -1.98
N ALA A 22 1.69 -19.41 -2.94
CA ALA A 22 2.22 -18.20 -3.53
C ALA A 22 3.00 -17.41 -2.47
N GLN A 23 4.23 -16.95 -2.76
CA GLN A 23 4.97 -16.11 -1.82
C GLN A 23 4.24 -14.78 -1.68
N SER A 24 3.25 -14.78 -0.80
CA SER A 24 2.36 -13.67 -0.54
C SER A 24 2.93 -12.88 0.60
N SER A 25 3.03 -11.56 0.43
CA SER A 25 3.45 -10.68 1.50
C SER A 25 2.52 -9.48 1.55
N VAL A 26 2.19 -9.07 2.77
CA VAL A 26 1.51 -7.82 3.05
C VAL A 26 2.43 -7.01 3.95
N THR A 27 2.63 -5.75 3.59
CA THR A 27 3.48 -4.83 4.33
C THR A 27 2.67 -3.60 4.70
N LEU A 28 2.56 -3.36 6.01
CA LEU A 28 2.17 -2.05 6.54
C LEU A 28 3.41 -1.15 6.53
N THR A 29 3.28 0.02 5.92
CA THR A 29 4.39 0.96 5.71
C THR A 29 3.90 2.39 5.85
N GLY A 30 4.80 3.30 6.24
CA GLY A 30 4.48 4.70 6.39
C GLY A 30 5.69 5.53 6.79
N LEU A 31 5.46 6.83 6.87
CA LEU A 31 6.40 7.84 7.33
C LEU A 31 5.65 8.85 8.18
N ALA A 32 6.17 9.12 9.38
CA ALA A 32 5.71 10.18 10.25
C ALA A 32 6.78 11.28 10.31
N ASP A 33 6.38 12.51 10.01
CA ASP A 33 7.24 13.70 9.99
C ASP A 33 6.53 14.80 10.78
N MET A 34 7.21 15.30 11.80
CA MET A 34 6.81 16.47 12.59
C MET A 34 7.98 17.44 12.69
N TYR A 35 7.67 18.72 12.74
CA TYR A 35 8.67 19.76 12.92
C TYR A 35 8.20 20.82 13.92
N VAL A 36 9.17 21.52 14.49
CA VAL A 36 8.98 22.73 15.29
C VAL A 36 9.81 23.84 14.67
N GLY A 37 9.28 25.06 14.62
CA GLY A 37 9.99 26.17 14.00
C GLY A 37 9.38 27.54 14.27
N SER A 38 10.04 28.58 13.79
CA SER A 38 9.53 29.95 13.79
C SER A 38 9.36 30.42 12.35
N MET A 39 8.12 30.65 11.92
CA MET A 39 7.79 30.96 10.54
C MET A 39 6.97 32.23 10.40
N ARG A 40 7.16 32.95 9.28
CA ARG A 40 6.35 34.11 8.87
C ARG A 40 5.92 33.88 7.44
N MET A 41 4.63 33.63 7.24
CA MET A 41 4.07 33.42 5.91
C MET A 41 3.98 34.75 5.16
N ALA A 42 3.81 34.68 3.84
CA ALA A 42 3.55 35.87 3.04
C ALA A 42 2.25 36.55 3.54
N GLY A 43 2.34 37.84 3.89
CA GLY A 43 1.22 38.62 4.43
C GLY A 43 1.14 38.68 5.96
N ASP A 44 1.92 37.89 6.70
CA ASP A 44 1.98 37.99 8.16
C ASP A 44 2.88 39.14 8.63
N ALA A 45 2.41 39.93 9.61
CA ALA A 45 3.19 41.04 10.20
C ALA A 45 4.37 40.56 11.07
N THR A 46 4.21 39.42 11.76
CA THR A 46 5.20 38.88 12.72
C THR A 46 5.44 37.39 12.49
N ARG A 47 6.57 36.89 13.02
CA ARG A 47 6.85 35.45 13.08
C ARG A 47 5.99 34.78 14.15
N LYS A 48 5.62 33.53 13.91
CA LYS A 48 4.90 32.66 14.84
C LYS A 48 5.71 31.39 15.07
N ASN A 49 5.78 30.96 16.32
CA ASN A 49 6.30 29.64 16.64
C ASN A 49 5.23 28.60 16.30
N THR A 50 5.66 27.49 15.71
CA THR A 50 4.76 26.48 15.17
C THR A 50 5.24 25.08 15.51
N VAL A 51 4.28 24.18 15.59
CA VAL A 51 4.48 22.73 15.47
C VAL A 51 3.61 22.30 14.29
N GLY A 52 4.21 21.58 13.34
CA GLY A 52 3.52 21.12 12.14
C GLY A 52 3.89 19.70 11.76
N SER A 53 3.15 19.12 10.81
CA SER A 53 3.47 17.82 10.22
C SER A 53 4.01 17.98 8.80
N GLY A 54 4.87 17.05 8.38
CA GLY A 54 5.37 16.97 7.03
C GLY A 54 6.28 18.14 6.64
N GLY A 55 7.23 18.49 7.52
CA GLY A 55 8.14 19.60 7.29
C GLY A 55 9.13 19.34 6.13
N MET A 56 9.50 18.08 5.93
CA MET A 56 10.34 17.62 4.81
C MET A 56 9.54 16.77 3.83
N THR A 57 8.72 15.85 4.35
CA THR A 57 7.91 14.94 3.53
C THR A 57 6.55 14.79 4.19
N THR A 58 5.47 14.97 3.41
CA THR A 58 4.12 14.77 3.92
C THR A 58 3.97 13.39 4.54
N SER A 59 3.53 13.32 5.79
CA SER A 59 3.36 12.05 6.49
C SER A 59 2.27 11.21 5.83
N TRP A 60 2.46 9.89 5.83
CA TRP A 60 1.56 8.94 5.20
C TRP A 60 1.69 7.56 5.83
N PHE A 61 0.66 6.75 5.65
CA PHE A 61 0.68 5.34 5.98
C PHE A 61 -0.05 4.55 4.90
N GLY A 62 0.12 3.25 4.88
CA GLY A 62 -0.62 2.40 3.97
C GLY A 62 -0.20 0.97 4.01
N VAL A 63 -0.91 0.17 3.22
CA VAL A 63 -0.71 -1.26 3.13
C VAL A 63 -0.50 -1.61 1.67
N LYS A 64 0.53 -2.38 1.41
CA LYS A 64 0.82 -2.94 0.09
C LYS A 64 0.94 -4.45 0.20
N GLY A 65 0.64 -5.13 -0.88
CA GLY A 65 0.84 -6.57 -0.95
C GLY A 65 1.18 -7.03 -2.35
N ILE A 66 1.81 -8.19 -2.40
CA ILE A 66 2.09 -8.92 -3.63
C ILE A 66 1.85 -10.40 -3.39
N GLU A 67 1.23 -11.04 -4.38
CA GLU A 67 0.91 -12.46 -4.42
C GLU A 67 1.49 -13.04 -5.72
N ASP A 68 2.33 -14.07 -5.60
CA ASP A 68 2.85 -14.82 -6.73
C ASP A 68 1.85 -15.89 -7.16
N ILE A 69 1.05 -15.61 -8.19
CA ILE A 69 0.02 -16.53 -8.67
C ILE A 69 0.58 -17.65 -9.55
N GLY A 70 1.91 -17.80 -9.63
CA GLY A 70 2.60 -18.86 -10.35
C GLY A 70 2.88 -18.54 -11.83
N GLY A 71 3.77 -19.34 -12.42
CA GLY A 71 4.16 -19.19 -13.83
C GLY A 71 4.86 -17.87 -14.15
N GLY A 72 5.48 -17.23 -13.16
CA GLY A 72 6.11 -15.91 -13.29
C GLY A 72 5.14 -14.72 -13.20
N ASN A 73 3.85 -14.97 -12.94
CA ASN A 73 2.83 -13.93 -12.83
C ASN A 73 2.61 -13.51 -11.37
N LYS A 74 2.35 -12.22 -11.16
CA LYS A 74 2.13 -11.65 -9.83
C LYS A 74 0.96 -10.67 -9.84
N VAL A 75 0.19 -10.68 -8.76
CA VAL A 75 -0.85 -9.68 -8.47
C VAL A 75 -0.38 -8.86 -7.28
N GLY A 76 -0.59 -7.55 -7.30
CA GLY A 76 -0.27 -6.68 -6.18
C GLY A 76 -1.34 -5.62 -5.94
N PHE A 77 -1.30 -5.02 -4.77
CA PHE A 77 -2.11 -3.86 -4.43
C PHE A 77 -1.26 -2.84 -3.66
N ASN A 78 -1.61 -1.57 -3.77
CA ASN A 78 -1.01 -0.50 -2.99
C ASN A 78 -2.07 0.54 -2.60
N PHE A 79 -2.35 0.63 -1.31
CA PHE A 79 -3.28 1.59 -0.73
C PHE A 79 -2.56 2.44 0.31
N THR A 80 -2.31 3.71 -0.01
CA THR A 80 -1.63 4.62 0.90
C THR A 80 -2.37 5.95 1.03
N SER A 81 -2.42 6.46 2.26
CA SER A 81 -3.13 7.67 2.68
C SER A 81 -2.14 8.65 3.30
N PHE A 82 -2.30 9.93 3.01
CA PHE A 82 -1.64 10.98 3.79
C PHE A 82 -2.26 11.07 5.20
N MET A 83 -1.48 11.59 6.14
CA MET A 83 -1.95 11.88 7.49
C MET A 83 -1.27 13.13 8.05
N ARG A 84 -1.95 13.82 8.97
CA ARG A 84 -1.43 14.99 9.68
C ARG A 84 -1.12 14.60 11.12
N MET A 85 0.17 14.48 11.42
CA MET A 85 0.65 14.05 12.74
C MET A 85 0.26 14.99 13.88
N GLY A 86 0.03 16.28 13.59
CA GLY A 86 -0.31 17.28 14.61
C GLY A 86 -1.72 17.13 15.20
N ASN A 87 -2.65 16.50 14.48
CA ASN A 87 -4.04 16.34 14.93
C ASN A 87 -4.65 14.96 14.65
N GLY A 88 -3.92 14.07 13.98
CA GLY A 88 -4.37 12.70 13.67
C GLY A 88 -5.33 12.62 12.48
N ASP A 89 -5.66 13.72 11.82
CA ASP A 89 -6.54 13.69 10.66
C ASP A 89 -5.87 12.99 9.48
N TYR A 90 -6.68 12.30 8.68
CA TYR A 90 -6.24 11.82 7.37
C TYR A 90 -6.09 12.97 6.37
N GLY A 91 -5.40 12.67 5.27
CA GLY A 91 -5.23 13.59 4.15
C GLY A 91 -4.19 14.69 4.39
N ARG A 92 -3.99 15.51 3.36
CA ARG A 92 -3.09 16.68 3.39
C ARG A 92 -3.78 17.93 3.92
N PHE A 93 -5.10 18.00 3.77
CA PHE A 93 -5.98 19.10 4.12
C PHE A 93 -7.40 18.58 4.34
N ASN A 94 -8.27 19.43 4.89
CA ASN A 94 -9.67 19.05 5.13
C ASN A 94 -10.41 18.83 3.81
N GLY A 95 -11.00 17.64 3.63
CA GLY A 95 -11.69 17.24 2.41
C GLY A 95 -10.82 16.54 1.37
N ASP A 96 -9.55 16.23 1.69
CA ASP A 96 -8.74 15.35 0.87
C ASP A 96 -9.35 13.94 0.80
N THR A 97 -9.06 13.18 -0.27
CA THR A 97 -9.51 11.79 -0.36
C THR A 97 -8.64 10.89 0.53
N PHE A 98 -9.22 9.85 1.15
CA PHE A 98 -8.47 8.99 2.07
C PHE A 98 -7.28 8.29 1.38
N TRP A 99 -7.52 7.45 0.36
CA TRP A 99 -6.46 6.83 -0.44
C TRP A 99 -5.92 7.76 -1.54
N SER A 100 -5.62 9.01 -1.19
CA SER A 100 -5.16 10.05 -2.12
C SER A 100 -3.68 9.95 -2.50
N ARG A 101 -2.88 9.09 -1.85
CA ARG A 101 -1.48 8.89 -2.23
C ARG A 101 -1.36 7.77 -3.25
N ASP A 102 -1.85 6.57 -2.93
CA ASP A 102 -1.95 5.43 -3.85
C ASP A 102 -3.26 4.69 -3.65
N ALA A 103 -3.92 4.30 -4.74
CA ALA A 103 -5.07 3.41 -4.72
C ALA A 103 -5.13 2.58 -6.00
N ASN A 104 -4.33 1.51 -6.08
CA ASN A 104 -4.19 0.73 -7.30
C ASN A 104 -3.99 -0.76 -7.06
N ILE A 105 -4.28 -1.52 -8.11
CA ILE A 105 -3.98 -2.93 -8.28
C ILE A 105 -2.97 -3.06 -9.41
N THR A 106 -2.03 -3.98 -9.25
CA THR A 106 -0.97 -4.27 -10.21
C THR A 106 -1.07 -5.72 -10.68
N PHE A 107 -0.90 -5.96 -11.97
CA PHE A 107 -0.75 -7.28 -12.56
C PHE A 107 0.56 -7.34 -13.34
N GLY A 108 1.45 -8.26 -12.98
CA GLY A 108 2.77 -8.39 -13.56
C GLY A 108 3.04 -9.78 -14.11
N GLY A 109 3.84 -9.88 -15.16
CA GLY A 109 4.30 -11.14 -15.74
C GLY A 109 5.28 -10.91 -16.89
N ASN A 110 5.46 -11.90 -17.76
CA ASN A 110 6.37 -11.79 -18.92
C ASN A 110 5.94 -10.71 -19.92
N PHE A 111 4.70 -10.26 -19.86
CA PHE A 111 4.15 -9.14 -20.65
C PHE A 111 4.46 -7.76 -20.04
N GLY A 112 5.20 -7.70 -18.93
CA GLY A 112 5.45 -6.47 -18.18
C GLY A 112 4.43 -6.27 -17.06
N THR A 113 4.11 -5.00 -16.76
CA THR A 113 3.28 -4.63 -15.60
C THR A 113 2.13 -3.73 -16.04
N ILE A 114 0.92 -4.10 -15.64
CA ILE A 114 -0.30 -3.32 -15.81
C ILE A 114 -0.71 -2.81 -14.43
N VAL A 115 -0.93 -1.50 -14.30
CA VAL A 115 -1.40 -0.87 -13.07
C VAL A 115 -2.76 -0.23 -13.35
N ILE A 116 -3.74 -0.52 -12.51
CA ILE A 116 -5.10 0.03 -12.61
C ILE A 116 -5.43 0.77 -11.32
N GLY A 117 -5.86 2.03 -11.47
CA GLY A 117 -6.26 2.89 -10.36
C GLY A 117 -5.36 4.12 -10.23
N ARG A 118 -5.35 4.70 -9.03
CA ARG A 118 -4.55 5.88 -8.72
C ARG A 118 -3.10 5.48 -8.48
N TRP A 119 -2.23 5.98 -9.34
CA TRP A 119 -0.77 5.81 -9.29
C TRP A 119 -0.08 7.12 -9.73
N MET A 120 1.24 7.16 -9.58
CA MET A 120 2.08 8.23 -10.13
C MET A 120 1.89 8.33 -11.66
N ALA A 121 1.76 9.55 -12.18
CA ALA A 121 1.70 9.75 -13.62
C ALA A 121 3.01 9.28 -14.29
N PRO A 122 2.95 8.65 -15.48
CA PRO A 122 4.14 8.35 -16.26
C PRO A 122 4.92 9.63 -16.56
N ASN A 123 6.25 9.56 -16.50
CA ASN A 123 7.17 10.63 -16.86
C ASN A 123 7.61 10.56 -18.32
#